data_AF-A0A9D4T8R6-F1
#
_entry.id   AF-A0A9D4T8R6-F1
#
_cell.length_a   1.000
_cell.length_b   1.000
_cell.length_c   1.000
_cell.angle_alpha   90.00
_cell.angle_beta   90.00
_cell.angle_gamma   90.00
#
_symmetry.space_group_name_H-M   'P 1'
#
loop_
_entity.id
_entity.type
_entity.pdbx_description
1 polymer ?
#
loop_
_entity_poly.entity_id
_entity_poly.type
_entity_poly.pdbx_seq_one_letter_code
_entity_poly.pdbx_strand_id
1 'polypeptide(L)'
;MAAPKLQAKRPQKPDTLIVVGNVSLPENVASVLKKGPKFSVAPKVSAHELLALNRSISWSTDEENRERCLLEGADSLLRNRSSARPKLTTGGVVSFFKEHELSLLQADKEAGFVVMPTSSFLDKASAAITKNFLPTTVKASKHLTVRDWARLECINREAMRVVTGLPRCTPIPILQEEAQLNTIDELIYQRRQARELKPSFLPPAADLAAYICDPVSVSPPSIVSLPPWDHRQLTDNKPIGRLRNPAPRPTTTFLRHIEEADAALPTGSLVAYTDVSCTDTQVVTSIVVPGHQNLCVNRLYLLRAPVPSVSVELLAIRDATKLVSAACASSSSFTTIRTDSTSAIKELRKVYNAHTFAGDIQRITAQMPGQIRIQWIPRDTISAHIQADTATHSELPRIL
;
A
#
# COMPACT_ATOMS: atom_id res chain seq x y z
N MET A 1 -31.52 -18.33 -17.10
CA MET A 1 -31.98 -16.94 -16.85
C MET A 1 -30.87 -16.00 -17.27
N ALA A 2 -31.06 -15.25 -18.36
CA ALA A 2 -30.04 -14.36 -18.92
C ALA A 2 -30.06 -13.01 -18.20
N ALA A 3 -28.88 -12.51 -17.81
CA ALA A 3 -28.72 -11.22 -17.15
C ALA A 3 -29.10 -10.05 -18.08
N PRO A 4 -29.80 -9.01 -17.57
CA PRO A 4 -30.23 -7.89 -18.38
C PRO A 4 -29.02 -7.03 -18.80
N LYS A 5 -28.90 -6.79 -20.12
CA LYS A 5 -27.89 -5.91 -20.71
C LYS A 5 -28.19 -4.45 -20.35
N LEU A 6 -27.23 -3.80 -19.70
CA LEU A 6 -27.21 -2.35 -19.46
C LEU A 6 -27.23 -1.60 -20.79
N GLN A 7 -28.29 -0.83 -21.04
CA GLN A 7 -28.41 0.00 -22.23
C GLN A 7 -27.50 1.23 -22.10
N ALA A 8 -26.67 1.47 -23.11
CA ALA A 8 -25.83 2.66 -23.21
C ALA A 8 -26.70 3.90 -23.48
N LYS A 9 -26.68 4.84 -22.53
CA LYS A 9 -27.43 6.11 -22.59
C LYS A 9 -26.79 7.04 -23.65
N ARG A 10 -27.60 7.54 -24.60
CA ARG A 10 -27.17 8.53 -25.61
C ARG A 10 -26.74 9.85 -24.94
N PRO A 11 -25.72 10.57 -25.48
CA PRO A 11 -25.27 11.85 -24.94
C PRO A 11 -26.35 12.92 -25.16
N GLN A 12 -26.96 13.39 -24.07
CA GLN A 12 -27.78 14.59 -24.07
C GLN A 12 -26.85 15.82 -24.15
N LYS A 13 -27.25 16.87 -24.89
CA LYS A 13 -26.55 18.16 -24.85
C LYS A 13 -26.52 18.64 -23.39
N PRO A 14 -25.35 18.76 -22.75
CA PRO A 14 -25.31 18.97 -21.31
C PRO A 14 -25.64 20.43 -21.00
N ASP A 15 -26.75 20.64 -20.29
CA ASP A 15 -26.80 21.77 -19.36
C ASP A 15 -25.68 21.53 -18.34
N THR A 16 -24.61 22.30 -18.45
CA THR A 16 -23.25 22.02 -17.94
C THR A 16 -23.10 22.03 -16.41
N LEU A 17 -24.20 22.12 -15.66
CA LEU A 17 -24.23 22.21 -14.21
C LEU A 17 -25.02 21.05 -13.63
N ILE A 18 -24.32 20.12 -12.97
CA ILE A 18 -24.91 18.97 -12.30
C ILE A 18 -25.00 19.28 -10.81
N VAL A 19 -26.21 19.37 -10.27
CA VAL A 19 -26.41 19.51 -8.82
C VAL A 19 -26.70 18.14 -8.24
N VAL A 20 -25.89 17.71 -7.29
CA VAL A 20 -26.03 16.42 -6.61
C VAL A 20 -26.57 16.66 -5.20
N GLY A 21 -27.74 16.09 -4.91
CA GLY A 21 -28.44 16.26 -3.63
C GLY A 21 -29.61 17.24 -3.71
N ASN A 22 -30.26 17.50 -2.57
CA ASN A 22 -31.45 18.35 -2.47
C ASN A 22 -31.08 19.84 -2.29
N VAL A 23 -30.11 20.33 -3.08
CA VAL A 23 -29.63 21.72 -2.99
C VAL A 23 -30.26 22.55 -4.11
N SER A 24 -30.90 23.66 -3.75
CA SER A 24 -31.37 24.65 -4.72
C SER A 24 -30.34 25.76 -4.90
N LEU A 25 -29.95 26.02 -6.15
CA LEU A 25 -29.02 27.10 -6.49
C LEU A 25 -29.79 28.34 -6.96
N PRO A 26 -29.50 29.53 -6.40
CA PRO A 26 -30.00 30.79 -6.93
C PRO A 26 -29.63 30.98 -8.41
N GLU A 27 -30.54 31.57 -9.19
CA GLU A 27 -30.40 31.70 -10.65
C GLU A 27 -29.17 32.52 -11.07
N ASN A 28 -28.81 33.54 -10.28
CA ASN A 28 -27.59 34.31 -10.46
C ASN A 28 -26.34 33.41 -10.35
N VAL A 29 -26.25 32.55 -9.34
CA VAL A 29 -25.13 31.61 -9.14
C VAL A 29 -25.10 30.54 -10.24
N ALA A 30 -26.25 29.97 -10.55
CA ALA A 30 -26.38 28.97 -11.61
C ALA A 30 -25.96 29.52 -12.98
N SER A 31 -26.33 30.77 -13.30
CA SER A 31 -25.95 31.41 -14.56
C SER A 31 -24.43 31.61 -14.72
N VAL A 32 -23.71 31.84 -13.63
CA VAL A 32 -22.24 31.96 -13.64
C VAL A 32 -21.61 30.58 -13.87
N LEU A 33 -22.08 29.57 -13.14
CA LEU A 33 -21.53 28.22 -13.23
C LEU A 33 -21.86 27.54 -14.56
N LYS A 34 -23.03 27.81 -15.17
CA LYS A 34 -23.39 27.28 -16.50
C LYS A 34 -22.41 27.67 -17.60
N LYS A 35 -21.67 28.78 -17.43
CA LYS A 35 -20.61 29.16 -18.38
C LYS A 35 -19.49 28.13 -18.41
N GLY A 36 -19.24 27.39 -17.32
CA GLY A 36 -18.27 26.31 -17.25
C GLY A 36 -16.85 26.76 -16.84
N PRO A 37 -15.95 25.80 -16.58
CA PRO A 37 -14.62 26.04 -16.01
C PRO A 37 -13.71 26.82 -16.95
N LYS A 38 -13.90 26.71 -18.27
CA LYS A 38 -13.15 27.49 -19.27
C LYS A 38 -13.49 28.99 -19.26
N PHE A 39 -14.63 29.35 -18.67
CA PHE A 39 -15.09 30.73 -18.54
C PHE A 39 -14.89 31.27 -17.11
N SER A 40 -14.08 30.57 -16.29
CA SER A 40 -13.56 31.13 -15.06
C SER A 40 -12.95 32.50 -15.35
N VAL A 41 -13.40 33.51 -14.64
CA VAL A 41 -12.92 34.89 -14.74
C VAL A 41 -11.39 34.84 -14.67
N ALA A 42 -10.71 35.24 -15.75
CA ALA A 42 -9.26 35.30 -15.77
C ALA A 42 -8.80 36.07 -14.51
N PRO A 43 -7.80 35.55 -13.77
CA PRO A 43 -7.33 36.23 -12.57
C PRO A 43 -7.02 37.68 -12.92
N LYS A 44 -7.45 38.61 -12.07
CA LYS A 44 -7.11 40.02 -12.23
C LYS A 44 -5.61 40.14 -12.02
N VAL A 45 -4.85 40.10 -13.10
CA VAL A 45 -3.44 40.50 -13.09
C VAL A 45 -3.44 42.02 -13.12
N SER A 46 -2.84 42.63 -12.12
CA SER A 46 -2.71 44.07 -12.06
C SER A 46 -1.81 44.59 -13.21
N ALA A 47 -1.95 45.86 -13.58
CA ALA A 47 -1.18 46.43 -14.69
C ALA A 47 0.34 46.35 -14.47
N HIS A 48 0.79 46.47 -13.21
CA HIS A 48 2.21 46.37 -12.87
C HIS A 48 2.73 44.92 -12.95
N GLU A 49 1.92 43.93 -12.55
CA GLU A 49 2.26 42.51 -12.71
C GLU A 49 2.32 42.11 -14.19
N LEU A 50 1.40 42.62 -15.03
CA LEU A 50 1.45 42.39 -16.48
C LEU A 50 2.72 42.98 -17.11
N LEU A 51 3.14 44.17 -16.67
CA LEU A 51 4.40 44.77 -17.08
C LEU A 51 5.61 43.98 -16.57
N ALA A 52 5.58 43.47 -15.33
CA ALA A 52 6.63 42.62 -14.79
C ALA A 52 6.75 41.29 -15.56
N LEU A 53 5.62 40.69 -15.94
CA LEU A 53 5.59 39.51 -16.79
C LEU A 53 6.17 39.78 -18.18
N ASN A 54 5.79 40.90 -18.80
CA ASN A 54 6.36 41.33 -20.08
C ASN A 54 7.88 41.47 -20.01
N ARG A 55 8.40 42.10 -18.93
CA ARG A 55 9.85 42.18 -18.68
C ARG A 55 10.49 40.80 -18.55
N SER A 56 9.88 39.89 -17.80
CA SER A 56 10.40 38.52 -17.65
C SER A 56 10.44 37.77 -18.97
N ILE A 57 9.43 37.92 -19.83
CA ILE A 57 9.39 37.25 -21.14
C ILE A 57 10.45 37.84 -22.07
N SER A 58 10.61 39.16 -22.08
CA SER A 58 11.65 39.83 -22.88
C SER A 58 13.08 39.42 -22.49
N TRP A 59 13.30 39.04 -21.23
CA TRP A 59 14.60 38.56 -20.77
C TRP A 59 14.96 37.18 -21.32
N SER A 60 13.95 36.38 -21.67
CA SER A 60 14.11 35.05 -22.25
C SER A 60 14.29 35.08 -23.78
N THR A 61 14.17 36.23 -24.44
CA THR A 61 14.46 36.37 -25.87
C THR A 61 15.89 36.85 -26.10
N ASP A 62 16.40 36.61 -27.30
CA ASP A 62 17.72 37.04 -27.73
C ASP A 62 17.92 38.55 -27.52
N GLU A 63 19.17 38.96 -27.29
CA GLU A 63 19.52 40.32 -26.90
C GLU A 63 19.09 41.36 -27.95
N GLU A 64 19.16 41.00 -29.24
CA GLU A 64 18.69 41.82 -30.37
C GLU A 64 17.17 42.04 -30.38
N ASN A 65 16.38 41.08 -29.86
CA ASN A 65 14.92 41.10 -29.90
C ASN A 65 14.28 41.52 -28.56
N ARG A 66 15.07 41.60 -27.49
CA ARG A 66 14.61 41.90 -26.13
C ARG A 66 13.87 43.23 -26.03
N GLU A 67 14.46 44.30 -26.56
CA GLU A 67 13.87 45.64 -26.51
C GLU A 67 12.56 45.72 -27.30
N ARG A 68 12.56 45.13 -28.50
CA ARG A 68 11.37 45.04 -29.35
C ARG A 68 10.23 44.27 -28.67
N CYS A 69 10.53 43.11 -28.08
CA CYS A 69 9.56 42.30 -27.36
C CYS A 69 8.93 43.08 -26.18
N LEU A 70 9.77 43.81 -25.42
CA LEU A 70 9.31 44.61 -24.29
C LEU A 70 8.38 45.75 -24.74
N LEU A 71 8.73 46.47 -25.81
CA LEU A 71 7.92 47.57 -26.35
C LEU A 71 6.59 47.06 -26.92
N GLU A 72 6.60 45.99 -27.73
CA GLU A 72 5.39 45.39 -28.31
C GLU A 72 4.43 44.85 -27.22
N GLY A 73 4.99 44.28 -26.14
CA GLY A 73 4.20 43.84 -24.99
C GLY A 73 3.59 45.01 -24.22
N ALA A 74 4.32 46.11 -24.02
CA ALA A 74 3.80 47.31 -23.34
C ALA A 74 2.69 47.98 -24.16
N ASP A 75 2.88 48.07 -25.48
CA ASP A 75 1.92 48.58 -26.44
C ASP A 75 0.63 47.75 -26.45
N SER A 76 0.77 46.43 -26.41
CA SER A 76 -0.37 45.50 -26.35
C SER A 76 -1.20 45.71 -25.07
N LEU A 77 -0.57 46.02 -23.93
CA LEU A 77 -1.25 46.33 -22.67
C LEU A 77 -1.98 47.69 -22.73
N LEU A 78 -1.41 48.67 -23.40
CA LEU A 78 -2.04 49.99 -23.60
C LEU A 78 -3.26 49.91 -24.53
N ARG A 79 -3.16 49.14 -25.62
CA ARG A 79 -4.25 48.92 -26.57
C ARG A 79 -5.38 48.07 -26.00
N ASN A 80 -5.07 47.13 -25.11
CA ASN A 80 -6.05 46.26 -24.44
C ASN A 80 -6.59 46.81 -23.12
N ARG A 81 -6.68 48.14 -22.94
CA ARG A 81 -7.46 48.76 -21.87
C ARG A 81 -8.94 48.43 -22.07
N SER A 82 -9.32 47.23 -21.65
CA SER A 82 -10.60 46.61 -21.93
C SER A 82 -11.75 47.47 -21.41
N SER A 83 -12.74 47.68 -22.28
CA SER A 83 -14.06 48.23 -21.94
C SER A 83 -14.61 47.57 -20.68
N ALA A 84 -15.28 48.37 -19.85
CA ALA A 84 -15.84 47.94 -18.57
C ALA A 84 -16.78 46.74 -18.76
N ARG A 85 -16.27 45.52 -18.62
CA ARG A 85 -17.09 44.31 -18.62
C ARG A 85 -17.96 44.33 -17.36
N PRO A 86 -19.24 43.91 -17.46
CA PRO A 86 -20.11 43.82 -16.29
C PRO A 86 -19.44 42.96 -15.22
N LYS A 87 -19.36 43.50 -14.01
CA LYS A 87 -18.76 42.85 -12.84
C LYS A 87 -19.61 41.64 -12.43
N LEU A 88 -19.41 40.50 -13.07
CA LEU A 88 -19.82 39.22 -12.47
C LEU A 88 -18.90 39.00 -11.28
N THR A 89 -19.38 39.33 -10.08
CA THR A 89 -18.64 39.16 -8.84
C THR A 89 -18.69 37.69 -8.44
N THR A 90 -17.62 36.97 -8.74
CA THR A 90 -17.36 35.62 -8.20
C THR A 90 -17.48 35.56 -6.67
N GLY A 91 -17.25 36.69 -5.98
CA GLY A 91 -17.45 36.82 -4.54
C GLY A 91 -18.85 36.45 -4.06
N GLY A 92 -19.92 36.71 -4.84
CA GLY A 92 -21.28 36.30 -4.48
C GLY A 92 -21.45 34.79 -4.51
N VAL A 93 -20.87 34.13 -5.53
CA VAL A 93 -20.87 32.67 -5.64
C VAL A 93 -20.09 32.03 -4.50
N VAL A 94 -18.91 32.54 -4.19
CA VAL A 94 -18.06 32.02 -3.10
C VAL A 94 -18.74 32.17 -1.73
N SER A 95 -19.36 33.33 -1.47
CA SER A 95 -20.06 33.59 -0.21
C SER A 95 -21.25 32.64 -0.05
N PHE A 96 -22.04 32.44 -1.12
CA PHE A 96 -23.15 31.50 -1.12
C PHE A 96 -22.71 30.06 -0.85
N PHE A 97 -21.64 29.59 -1.49
CA PHE A 97 -21.09 28.25 -1.29
C PHE A 97 -20.57 28.04 0.14
N LYS A 98 -19.95 29.07 0.72
CA LYS A 98 -19.46 29.02 2.10
C LYS A 98 -20.60 28.98 3.11
N GLU A 99 -21.64 29.77 2.89
CA GLU A 99 -22.83 29.83 3.76
C GLU A 99 -23.62 28.52 3.76
N HIS A 100 -23.75 27.87 2.59
CA HIS A 100 -24.52 26.64 2.42
C HIS A 100 -23.67 25.36 2.47
N GLU A 101 -22.40 25.48 2.88
CA GLU A 101 -21.44 24.39 2.96
C GLU A 101 -21.39 23.53 1.69
N LEU A 102 -21.35 24.18 0.52
CA LEU A 102 -21.32 23.50 -0.78
C LEU A 102 -19.90 23.37 -1.31
N SER A 103 -19.64 22.25 -1.97
CA SER A 103 -18.40 21.96 -2.68
C SER A 103 -18.64 22.01 -4.20
N LEU A 104 -17.74 22.70 -4.91
CA LEU A 104 -17.74 22.81 -6.38
C LEU A 104 -16.63 21.92 -6.94
N LEU A 105 -16.98 21.00 -7.84
CA LEU A 105 -16.04 20.10 -8.51
C LEU A 105 -16.11 20.30 -10.03
N GLN A 106 -15.00 20.08 -10.72
CA GLN A 106 -14.97 20.02 -12.17
C GLN A 106 -15.30 18.59 -12.64
N ALA A 107 -16.21 18.45 -13.60
CA ALA A 107 -16.53 17.16 -14.19
C ALA A 107 -15.44 16.75 -15.21
N ASP A 108 -14.79 15.60 -14.99
CA ASP A 108 -13.67 15.12 -15.82
C ASP A 108 -14.00 14.99 -17.31
N LYS A 109 -15.24 14.59 -17.65
CA LYS A 109 -15.62 14.23 -19.04
C LYS A 109 -16.57 15.20 -19.73
N GLU A 110 -17.20 16.13 -19.00
CA GLU A 110 -18.30 16.94 -19.54
C GLU A 110 -18.03 18.46 -19.52
N ALA A 111 -16.80 18.90 -19.19
CA ALA A 111 -16.44 20.31 -19.12
C ALA A 111 -17.43 21.16 -18.30
N GLY A 112 -18.09 20.54 -17.32
CA GLY A 112 -19.12 21.13 -16.47
C GLY A 112 -18.69 21.23 -15.02
N PHE A 113 -19.54 21.86 -14.22
CA PHE A 113 -19.38 21.88 -12.78
C PHE A 113 -20.36 20.92 -12.12
N VAL A 114 -19.89 20.27 -11.05
CA VAL A 114 -20.71 19.49 -10.14
C VAL A 114 -20.78 20.23 -8.81
N VAL A 115 -21.98 20.50 -8.34
CA VAL A 115 -22.22 21.13 -7.04
C VAL A 115 -22.82 20.09 -6.10
N MET A 116 -22.28 19.95 -4.90
CA MET A 116 -22.80 19.03 -3.89
C MET A 116 -22.53 19.53 -2.47
N PRO A 117 -23.31 19.11 -1.47
CA PRO A 117 -22.99 19.37 -0.06
C PRO A 117 -21.59 18.86 0.32
N THR A 118 -20.92 19.55 1.22
CA THR A 118 -19.57 19.19 1.69
C THR A 118 -19.55 17.81 2.36
N SER A 119 -20.62 17.44 3.08
CA SER A 119 -20.77 16.09 3.63
C SER A 119 -20.75 15.01 2.53
N SER A 120 -21.57 15.19 1.50
CA SER A 120 -21.62 14.27 0.34
C SER A 120 -20.30 14.24 -0.44
N PHE A 121 -19.58 15.37 -0.49
CA PHE A 121 -18.25 15.42 -1.08
C PHE A 121 -17.25 14.58 -0.27
N LEU A 122 -17.20 14.72 1.05
CA LEU A 122 -16.30 13.96 1.91
C LEU A 122 -16.57 12.45 1.86
N ASP A 123 -17.84 12.04 1.81
CA ASP A 123 -18.23 10.64 1.65
C ASP A 123 -17.75 10.07 0.31
N LYS A 124 -17.95 10.82 -0.78
CA LYS A 124 -17.50 10.41 -2.11
C LYS A 124 -15.98 10.44 -2.24
N ALA A 125 -15.31 11.42 -1.62
CA ALA A 125 -13.87 11.54 -1.61
C ALA A 125 -13.24 10.37 -0.84
N SER A 126 -13.76 10.05 0.35
CA SER A 126 -13.28 8.90 1.13
C SER A 126 -13.55 7.57 0.41
N ALA A 127 -14.71 7.40 -0.22
CA ALA A 127 -15.01 6.24 -1.06
C ALA A 127 -14.07 6.14 -2.27
N ALA A 128 -13.79 7.27 -2.94
CA ALA A 128 -12.84 7.33 -4.05
C ALA A 128 -11.40 7.05 -3.59
N ILE A 129 -11.00 7.54 -2.42
CA ILE A 129 -9.69 7.27 -1.84
C ILE A 129 -9.56 5.78 -1.54
N THR A 130 -10.54 5.21 -0.84
CA THR A 130 -10.58 3.78 -0.48
C THR A 130 -10.59 2.88 -1.72
N LYS A 131 -11.29 3.32 -2.79
CA LYS A 131 -11.36 2.58 -4.05
C LYS A 131 -10.06 2.61 -4.85
N ASN A 132 -9.39 3.76 -4.90
CA ASN A 132 -8.25 3.97 -5.80
C ASN A 132 -6.88 3.81 -5.11
N PHE A 133 -6.81 4.01 -3.80
CA PHE A 133 -5.57 3.97 -3.04
C PHE A 133 -5.61 2.84 -2.01
N LEU A 134 -4.64 1.94 -2.12
CA LEU A 134 -4.36 0.95 -1.09
C LEU A 134 -3.48 1.61 -0.02
N PRO A 135 -3.84 1.54 1.28
CA PRO A 135 -3.01 2.05 2.36
C PRO A 135 -1.66 1.36 2.31
N THR A 136 -0.63 2.11 1.93
CA THR A 136 0.73 1.61 1.80
C THR A 136 1.44 1.87 3.12
N THR A 137 1.85 0.80 3.80
CA THR A 137 2.72 0.92 4.98
C THR A 137 4.06 1.47 4.50
N VAL A 138 4.37 2.71 4.88
CA VAL A 138 5.65 3.36 4.59
C VAL A 138 6.72 2.54 5.32
N LYS A 139 7.44 1.70 4.57
CA LYS A 139 8.59 0.95 5.09
C LYS A 139 9.64 1.97 5.51
N ALA A 140 10.16 1.85 6.74
CA ALA A 140 11.32 2.61 7.17
C ALA A 140 12.43 2.47 6.13
N SER A 141 12.97 3.60 5.67
CA SER A 141 14.03 3.65 4.66
C SER A 141 15.21 2.81 5.13
N LYS A 142 15.59 1.81 4.33
CA LYS A 142 16.82 1.04 4.53
C LYS A 142 17.98 2.00 4.76
N HIS A 143 18.74 1.82 5.85
CA HIS A 143 20.02 2.49 5.99
C HIS A 143 20.85 2.19 4.74
N LEU A 144 21.38 3.24 4.11
CA LEU A 144 22.24 3.12 2.93
C LEU A 144 23.40 2.19 3.26
N THR A 145 23.57 1.13 2.47
CA THR A 145 24.73 0.25 2.64
C THR A 145 25.99 0.96 2.16
N VAL A 146 27.18 0.50 2.59
CA VAL A 146 28.47 1.03 2.12
C VAL A 146 28.59 1.00 0.59
N ARG A 147 27.98 -0.01 -0.06
CA ARG A 147 27.94 -0.11 -1.54
C ARG A 147 27.07 0.97 -2.18
N ASP A 148 25.94 1.28 -1.56
CA ASP A 148 25.04 2.33 -2.07
C ASP A 148 25.69 3.71 -1.93
N TRP A 149 26.42 3.92 -0.83
CA TRP A 149 27.26 5.10 -0.61
C TRP A 149 28.33 5.28 -1.69
N ALA A 150 29.13 4.24 -1.94
CA ALA A 150 30.15 4.28 -2.99
C ALA A 150 29.54 4.55 -4.38
N ARG A 151 28.34 4.02 -4.65
CA ARG A 151 27.62 4.28 -5.90
C ARG A 151 27.18 5.74 -6.01
N LEU A 152 26.66 6.33 -4.94
CA LEU A 152 26.26 7.74 -4.91
C LEU A 152 27.47 8.66 -5.13
N GLU A 153 28.60 8.38 -4.48
CA GLU A 153 29.84 9.13 -4.70
C GLU A 153 30.30 9.06 -6.15
N CYS A 154 30.21 7.88 -6.78
CA CYS A 154 30.55 7.73 -8.19
C CYS A 154 29.68 8.60 -9.09
N ILE A 155 28.37 8.66 -8.82
CA ILE A 155 27.43 9.51 -9.57
C ILE A 155 27.74 10.99 -9.36
N ASN A 156 28.02 11.41 -8.12
CA ASN A 156 28.35 12.80 -7.82
C ASN A 156 29.66 13.24 -8.50
N ARG A 157 30.68 12.37 -8.49
CA ARG A 157 31.95 12.62 -9.19
C ARG A 157 31.75 12.71 -10.70
N GLU A 158 30.90 11.87 -11.29
CA GLU A 158 30.60 11.98 -12.73
C GLU A 158 29.87 13.28 -13.06
N ALA A 159 28.92 13.71 -12.21
CA ALA A 159 28.24 14.99 -12.37
C ALA A 159 29.22 16.17 -12.30
N MET A 160 30.13 16.18 -11.32
CA MET A 160 31.20 17.18 -11.21
C MET A 160 32.05 17.24 -12.49
N ARG A 161 32.39 16.08 -13.08
CA ARG A 161 33.15 16.01 -14.34
C ARG A 161 32.37 16.55 -15.52
N VAL A 162 31.08 16.28 -15.60
CA VAL A 162 30.22 16.82 -16.67
C VAL A 162 30.12 18.34 -16.58
N VAL A 163 30.00 18.89 -15.37
CA VAL A 163 29.89 20.35 -15.16
C VAL A 163 31.21 21.06 -15.43
N THR A 164 32.32 20.51 -14.93
CA THR A 164 33.65 21.13 -15.07
C THR A 164 34.32 20.84 -16.41
N GLY A 165 33.88 19.82 -17.14
CA GLY A 165 34.55 19.31 -18.34
C GLY A 165 35.89 18.60 -18.07
N LEU A 166 36.24 18.33 -16.80
CA LEU A 166 37.54 17.77 -16.43
C LEU A 166 37.64 16.26 -16.75
N PRO A 167 38.78 15.79 -17.28
CA PRO A 167 38.98 14.40 -17.71
C PRO A 167 39.02 13.43 -16.54
N ARG A 168 38.68 12.14 -16.76
CA ARG A 168 38.62 11.11 -15.70
C ARG A 168 39.90 10.90 -14.91
N CYS A 169 41.05 11.29 -15.45
CA CYS A 169 42.33 11.25 -14.75
C CYS A 169 42.51 12.35 -13.70
N THR A 170 41.66 13.38 -13.67
CA THR A 170 41.77 14.45 -12.68
C THR A 170 41.59 13.89 -11.25
N PRO A 171 42.52 14.20 -10.32
CA PRO A 171 42.41 13.84 -8.91
C PRO A 171 41.10 14.37 -8.28
N ILE A 172 40.50 13.56 -7.41
CA ILE A 172 39.20 13.86 -6.77
C ILE A 172 39.22 15.21 -6.00
N PRO A 173 40.28 15.56 -5.23
CA PRO A 173 40.29 16.84 -4.50
C PRO A 173 40.21 18.05 -5.45
N ILE A 174 40.99 18.02 -6.53
CA ILE A 174 41.00 19.09 -7.56
C ILE A 174 39.64 19.15 -8.26
N LEU A 175 39.04 18.00 -8.57
CA LEU A 175 37.72 17.94 -9.18
C LEU A 175 36.64 18.56 -8.27
N GLN A 176 36.72 18.37 -6.96
CA GLN A 176 35.76 18.93 -6.00
C GLN A 176 35.95 20.43 -5.82
N GLU A 177 37.19 20.90 -5.74
CA GLU A 177 37.53 22.32 -5.63
C GLU A 177 37.05 23.11 -6.85
N GLU A 178 37.30 22.59 -8.06
CA GLU A 178 36.90 23.24 -9.33
C GLU A 178 35.40 23.13 -9.60
N ALA A 179 34.75 22.03 -9.20
CA ALA A 179 33.32 21.86 -9.43
C ALA A 179 32.45 22.75 -8.53
N GLN A 180 32.97 23.18 -7.37
CA GLN A 180 32.23 23.97 -6.37
C GLN A 180 30.86 23.38 -6.01
N LEU A 181 30.71 22.05 -6.15
CA LEU A 181 29.50 21.32 -5.80
C LEU A 181 29.65 20.72 -4.41
N ASN A 182 28.59 20.84 -3.60
CA ASN A 182 28.57 20.27 -2.26
C ASN A 182 28.86 18.76 -2.28
N THR A 183 29.61 18.29 -1.29
CA THR A 183 29.80 16.86 -1.08
C THR A 183 28.50 16.20 -0.62
N ILE A 184 28.40 14.88 -0.77
CA ILE A 184 27.20 14.13 -0.32
C ILE A 184 27.02 14.28 1.19
N ASP A 185 28.11 14.29 1.95
CA ASP A 185 28.09 14.51 3.40
C ASP A 185 27.57 15.89 3.76
N GLU A 186 28.02 16.94 3.06
CA GLU A 186 27.52 18.31 3.23
C GLU A 186 26.03 18.41 2.91
N LEU A 187 25.58 17.79 1.81
CA LEU A 187 24.17 17.77 1.44
C LEU A 187 23.30 17.05 2.48
N ILE A 188 23.81 15.96 3.06
CA ILE A 188 23.11 15.23 4.13
C ILE A 188 23.07 16.10 5.38
N TYR A 189 24.17 16.72 5.76
CA TYR A 189 24.25 17.63 6.90
C TYR A 189 23.27 18.79 6.76
N GLN A 190 23.29 19.49 5.62
CA GLN A 190 22.36 20.57 5.30
C GLN A 190 20.90 20.10 5.34
N ARG A 191 20.59 18.90 4.82
CA ARG A 191 19.23 18.36 4.88
C ARG A 191 18.80 17.93 6.28
N ARG A 192 19.71 17.46 7.13
CA ARG A 192 19.40 17.16 8.54
C ARG A 192 19.09 18.44 9.29
N GLN A 193 19.96 19.45 9.18
CA GLN A 193 19.75 20.78 9.74
C GLN A 193 18.42 21.39 9.27
N ALA A 194 18.14 21.35 7.96
CA ALA A 194 16.87 21.85 7.42
C ALA A 194 15.65 21.10 7.97
N ARG A 195 15.76 19.79 8.24
CA ARG A 195 14.67 18.99 8.85
C ARG A 195 14.48 19.32 10.32
N GLU A 196 15.54 19.60 11.06
CA GLU A 196 15.47 20.01 12.46
C GLU A 196 14.84 21.39 12.61
N LEU A 197 15.13 22.30 11.68
CA LEU A 197 14.56 23.65 11.65
C LEU A 197 13.14 23.70 11.06
N LYS A 198 12.74 22.73 10.24
CA LYS A 198 11.44 22.76 9.55
C LYS A 198 10.22 22.84 10.49
N PRO A 199 10.18 22.14 11.64
CA PRO A 199 9.12 22.29 12.63
C PRO A 199 8.97 23.71 13.17
N SER A 200 10.06 24.47 13.35
CA SER A 200 9.97 25.84 13.90
C SER A 200 9.37 26.85 12.92
N PHE A 201 9.39 26.55 11.61
CA PHE A 201 8.86 27.43 10.57
C PHE A 201 7.46 27.05 10.07
N LEU A 202 7.00 25.83 10.35
CA LEU A 202 5.74 25.29 9.83
C LEU A 202 4.96 24.58 10.95
N PRO A 203 3.93 25.23 11.54
CA PRO A 203 3.11 24.63 12.58
C PRO A 203 2.56 23.22 12.24
N PRO A 204 2.07 22.96 11.01
CA PRO A 204 1.62 21.61 10.63
C PRO A 204 2.74 20.55 10.60
N ALA A 205 3.98 20.98 10.37
CA ALA A 205 5.14 20.09 10.41
C ALA A 205 5.58 19.82 11.86
N ALA A 206 5.39 20.78 12.77
CA ALA A 206 5.58 20.58 14.20
C ALA A 206 4.54 19.61 14.77
N ASP A 207 3.27 19.76 14.41
CA ASP A 207 2.18 18.86 14.83
C ASP A 207 2.43 17.42 14.35
N LEU A 208 2.89 17.26 13.10
CA LEU A 208 3.23 15.96 12.54
C LEU A 208 4.49 15.36 13.16
N ALA A 209 5.50 16.18 13.47
CA ALA A 209 6.70 15.73 14.17
C ALA A 209 6.37 15.31 15.61
N ALA A 210 5.50 16.05 16.31
CA ALA A 210 4.97 15.70 17.62
C ALA A 210 4.17 14.40 17.55
N TYR A 211 3.30 14.22 16.55
CA TYR A 211 2.57 12.97 16.32
C TYR A 211 3.46 11.75 16.07
N ILE A 212 4.60 11.93 15.40
CA ILE A 212 5.58 10.86 15.12
C ILE A 212 6.50 10.59 16.31
N CYS A 213 6.84 11.63 17.09
CA CYS A 213 7.79 11.55 18.21
C CYS A 213 7.10 11.34 19.57
N ASP A 214 5.79 11.56 19.69
CA ASP A 214 5.03 11.06 20.81
C ASP A 214 5.08 9.53 20.74
N PRO A 215 5.65 8.86 21.76
CA PRO A 215 5.38 7.45 21.93
C PRO A 215 3.89 7.40 22.23
N VAL A 216 3.08 7.15 21.20
CA VAL A 216 1.68 6.84 21.38
C VAL A 216 1.66 5.81 22.50
N SER A 217 1.06 6.20 23.62
CA SER A 217 0.62 5.33 24.70
C SER A 217 -0.45 4.39 24.14
N VAL A 218 -0.07 3.60 23.14
CA VAL A 218 -0.62 2.30 22.88
C VAL A 218 -0.11 1.53 24.07
N SER A 219 -0.97 1.35 25.09
CA SER A 219 -0.84 0.16 25.92
C SER A 219 -0.60 -0.99 24.95
N PRO A 220 0.60 -1.60 24.91
CA PRO A 220 0.80 -2.70 23.99
C PRO A 220 -0.26 -3.75 24.36
N PRO A 221 -0.95 -4.38 23.39
CA PRO A 221 -1.45 -5.71 23.71
C PRO A 221 -0.19 -6.47 24.15
N SER A 222 -0.16 -6.85 25.42
CA SER A 222 0.88 -7.66 26.02
C SER A 222 0.98 -8.98 25.26
N ILE A 223 1.69 -8.95 24.15
CA ILE A 223 2.15 -10.11 23.42
C ILE A 223 3.61 -9.78 23.20
N VAL A 224 4.45 -10.34 24.08
CA VAL A 224 5.90 -10.39 23.91
C VAL A 224 6.14 -10.95 22.50
N SER A 225 6.38 -10.07 21.54
CA SER A 225 6.72 -10.46 20.19
C SER A 225 8.14 -10.99 20.26
N LEU A 226 8.35 -12.22 19.79
CA LEU A 226 9.72 -12.75 19.70
C LEU A 226 10.53 -11.81 18.82
N PRO A 227 11.72 -11.42 19.26
CA PRO A 227 12.56 -10.58 18.45
C PRO A 227 12.92 -11.30 17.14
N PRO A 228 13.15 -10.57 16.04
CA PRO A 228 13.37 -11.16 14.71
C PRO A 228 14.46 -12.23 14.63
N TRP A 229 15.48 -12.17 15.49
CA TRP A 229 16.58 -13.14 15.53
C TRP A 229 16.21 -14.49 16.15
N ASP A 230 15.11 -14.56 16.91
CA ASP A 230 14.60 -15.81 17.50
C ASP A 230 13.57 -16.51 16.60
N HIS A 231 13.23 -15.93 15.43
CA HIS A 231 12.29 -16.54 14.49
C HIS A 231 12.93 -17.74 13.82
N ARG A 232 12.32 -18.91 13.97
CA ARG A 232 12.77 -20.13 13.28
C ARG A 232 12.27 -20.11 11.84
N GLN A 233 13.10 -20.61 10.92
CA GLN A 233 12.66 -20.80 9.54
C GLN A 233 11.72 -22.00 9.46
N LEU A 234 10.41 -21.73 9.44
CA LEU A 234 9.39 -22.78 9.42
C LEU A 234 9.11 -23.32 8.03
N THR A 235 9.30 -22.53 6.97
CA THR A 235 8.97 -22.94 5.59
C THR A 235 10.21 -22.99 4.71
N ASP A 236 10.18 -23.82 3.66
CA ASP A 236 11.26 -23.85 2.67
C ASP A 236 11.34 -22.51 1.91
N ASN A 237 12.56 -22.02 1.63
CA ASN A 237 12.78 -20.78 0.86
C ASN A 237 12.50 -20.94 -0.65
N LYS A 238 11.92 -22.07 -1.07
CA LYS A 238 11.59 -22.30 -2.48
C LYS A 238 10.62 -21.20 -2.96
N PRO A 239 10.88 -20.58 -4.11
CA PRO A 239 9.97 -19.61 -4.68
C PRO A 239 8.63 -20.30 -4.90
N ILE A 240 7.57 -19.79 -4.26
CA ILE A 240 6.21 -20.25 -4.54
C ILE A 240 5.95 -19.77 -5.96
N GLY A 241 5.84 -20.72 -6.91
CA GLY A 241 5.66 -20.41 -8.31
C GLY A 241 4.54 -19.39 -8.49
N ARG A 242 4.79 -18.33 -9.28
CA ARG A 242 3.69 -17.49 -9.76
C ARG A 242 2.76 -18.42 -10.53
N LEU A 243 1.49 -18.49 -10.14
CA LEU A 243 0.38 -19.22 -10.79
C LEU A 243 0.09 -18.70 -12.22
N ARG A 244 1.11 -18.27 -12.99
CA ARG A 244 0.97 -17.76 -14.34
C ARG A 244 1.25 -18.80 -15.42
N ASN A 245 1.79 -19.97 -15.09
CA ASN A 245 1.87 -21.12 -15.99
C ASN A 245 1.84 -22.41 -15.18
N PRO A 246 0.75 -23.20 -15.19
CA PRO A 246 0.79 -24.56 -14.69
C PRO A 246 1.52 -25.39 -15.75
N ALA A 247 2.84 -25.47 -15.67
CA ALA A 247 3.50 -26.62 -16.25
C ALA A 247 3.00 -27.83 -15.43
N PRO A 248 2.31 -28.81 -16.03
CA PRO A 248 1.83 -29.96 -15.30
C PRO A 248 3.06 -30.76 -14.91
N ARG A 249 3.56 -30.58 -13.68
CA ARG A 249 4.32 -31.67 -13.07
C ARG A 249 3.29 -32.77 -12.88
N PRO A 250 3.50 -33.97 -13.45
CA PRO A 250 2.57 -35.05 -13.27
C PRO A 250 2.46 -35.32 -11.77
N THR A 251 1.23 -35.24 -11.23
CA THR A 251 0.90 -35.36 -9.81
C THR A 251 1.61 -36.56 -9.15
N THR A 252 1.83 -37.63 -9.93
CA THR A 252 2.56 -38.84 -9.54
C THR A 252 4.01 -38.59 -9.12
N THR A 253 4.77 -37.77 -9.85
CA THR A 253 6.17 -37.44 -9.48
C THR A 253 6.26 -36.60 -8.22
N PHE A 254 5.29 -35.70 -8.01
CA PHE A 254 5.22 -34.87 -6.83
C PHE A 254 4.84 -35.68 -5.58
N LEU A 255 3.85 -36.56 -5.70
CA LEU A 255 3.45 -37.48 -4.65
C LEU A 255 4.59 -38.42 -4.25
N ARG A 256 5.28 -39.02 -5.24
CA ARG A 256 6.42 -39.89 -4.99
C ARG A 256 7.51 -39.18 -4.20
N HIS A 257 7.80 -37.91 -4.52
CA HIS A 257 8.77 -37.13 -3.77
C HIS A 257 8.34 -36.81 -2.33
N ILE A 258 7.04 -36.63 -2.08
CA ILE A 258 6.56 -36.44 -0.71
C ILE A 258 6.66 -37.72 0.10
N GLU A 259 6.23 -38.85 -0.49
CA GLU A 259 6.31 -40.16 0.15
C GLU A 259 7.77 -40.57 0.40
N GLU A 260 8.66 -40.35 -0.57
CA GLU A 260 10.11 -40.54 -0.41
C GLU A 260 10.67 -39.64 0.70
N ALA A 261 10.24 -38.37 0.78
CA ALA A 261 10.69 -37.45 1.81
C ALA A 261 10.19 -37.85 3.20
N ASP A 262 8.96 -38.36 3.32
CA ASP A 262 8.40 -38.87 4.57
C ASP A 262 9.08 -40.14 5.02
N ALA A 263 9.34 -41.06 4.10
CA ALA A 263 10.05 -42.31 4.37
C ALA A 263 11.52 -42.06 4.76
N ALA A 264 12.12 -40.97 4.27
CA ALA A 264 13.47 -40.55 4.63
C ALA A 264 13.56 -39.80 5.97
N LEU A 265 12.44 -39.52 6.64
CA LEU A 265 12.47 -38.87 7.95
C LEU A 265 13.07 -39.81 9.02
N PRO A 266 13.83 -39.27 10.00
CA PRO A 266 14.36 -40.06 11.11
C PRO A 266 13.26 -40.81 11.86
N THR A 267 13.57 -42.00 12.38
CA THR A 267 12.66 -42.78 13.23
C THR A 267 12.17 -41.95 14.42
N GLY A 268 10.85 -41.87 14.62
CA GLY A 268 10.23 -41.02 15.64
C GLY A 268 9.84 -39.62 15.16
N SER A 269 10.01 -39.31 13.87
CA SER A 269 9.49 -38.08 13.25
C SER A 269 7.98 -38.14 13.07
N LEU A 270 7.32 -36.99 13.18
CA LEU A 270 5.88 -36.87 12.97
C LEU A 270 5.55 -36.10 11.69
N VAL A 271 4.46 -36.50 11.04
CA VAL A 271 3.92 -35.83 9.87
C VAL A 271 2.44 -35.57 10.12
N ALA A 272 2.07 -34.30 10.23
CA ALA A 272 0.70 -33.86 10.44
C ALA A 272 0.16 -33.17 9.19
N TYR A 273 -1.07 -33.50 8.81
CA TYR A 273 -1.82 -32.86 7.75
C TYR A 273 -2.93 -32.04 8.39
N THR A 274 -3.07 -30.79 7.99
CA THR A 274 -4.07 -29.89 8.54
C THR A 274 -4.89 -29.26 7.43
N ASP A 275 -6.19 -29.18 7.68
CA ASP A 275 -7.13 -28.44 6.84
C ASP A 275 -8.17 -27.73 7.71
N VAL A 276 -8.92 -26.82 7.10
CA VAL A 276 -9.93 -26.01 7.77
C VAL A 276 -11.12 -25.69 6.89
N SER A 277 -12.30 -25.79 7.48
CA SER A 277 -13.54 -25.31 6.90
C SER A 277 -14.07 -24.13 7.70
N CYS A 278 -14.60 -23.13 7.01
CA CYS A 278 -15.17 -21.93 7.60
C CYS A 278 -16.58 -21.71 7.05
N THR A 279 -17.55 -21.55 7.93
CA THR A 279 -18.86 -20.97 7.61
C THR A 279 -19.00 -19.61 8.31
N ASP A 280 -20.11 -18.92 8.13
CA ASP A 280 -20.34 -17.59 8.72
C ASP A 280 -20.32 -17.60 10.27
N THR A 281 -20.64 -18.75 10.88
CA THR A 281 -20.83 -18.90 12.33
C THR A 281 -19.83 -19.80 13.00
N GLN A 282 -19.09 -20.63 12.24
CA GLN A 282 -18.18 -21.61 12.81
C GLN A 282 -16.96 -21.88 11.94
N VAL A 283 -15.87 -22.25 12.60
CA VAL A 283 -14.64 -22.74 11.99
C VAL A 283 -14.35 -24.12 12.54
N VAL A 284 -14.10 -25.07 11.64
CA VAL A 284 -13.70 -26.43 11.99
C VAL A 284 -12.30 -26.68 11.47
N THR A 285 -11.34 -26.87 12.38
CA THR A 285 -9.97 -27.27 12.03
C THR A 285 -9.83 -28.78 12.20
N SER A 286 -9.19 -29.44 11.26
CA SER A 286 -8.90 -30.88 11.33
C SER A 286 -7.40 -31.12 11.23
N ILE A 287 -6.91 -32.06 12.03
CA ILE A 287 -5.52 -32.49 12.05
C ILE A 287 -5.48 -34.01 11.95
N VAL A 288 -4.77 -34.53 10.96
CA VAL A 288 -4.56 -35.96 10.74
C VAL A 288 -3.08 -36.28 10.80
N VAL A 289 -2.71 -37.25 11.65
CA VAL A 289 -1.33 -37.73 11.80
C VAL A 289 -1.28 -39.21 11.45
N PRO A 290 -0.82 -39.58 10.24
CA PRO A 290 -0.70 -40.98 9.85
C PRO A 290 0.15 -41.79 10.84
N GLY A 291 -0.30 -42.99 11.16
CA GLY A 291 0.36 -43.86 12.14
C GLY A 291 0.09 -43.52 13.61
N HIS A 292 -0.56 -42.39 13.92
CA HIS A 292 -0.85 -41.95 15.29
C HIS A 292 -2.31 -41.47 15.42
N GLN A 293 -3.27 -42.40 15.37
CA GLN A 293 -4.70 -42.06 15.43
C GLN A 293 -5.10 -41.26 16.67
N ASN A 294 -4.41 -41.48 17.80
CA ASN A 294 -4.66 -40.75 19.05
C ASN A 294 -4.31 -39.25 18.97
N LEU A 295 -3.57 -38.85 17.94
CA LEU A 295 -3.18 -37.47 17.67
C LEU A 295 -4.08 -36.80 16.61
N CYS A 296 -4.99 -37.55 15.98
CA CYS A 296 -5.95 -36.99 15.04
C CYS A 296 -7.05 -36.25 15.83
N VAL A 297 -7.23 -34.95 15.56
CA VAL A 297 -8.14 -34.11 16.35
C VAL A 297 -8.87 -33.13 15.44
N ASN A 298 -10.18 -32.99 15.69
CA ASN A 298 -11.00 -31.93 15.12
C ASN A 298 -11.34 -30.91 16.21
N ARG A 299 -11.34 -29.63 15.88
CA ARG A 299 -11.75 -28.55 16.79
C ARG A 299 -12.76 -27.64 16.13
N LEU A 300 -13.80 -27.30 16.90
CA LEU A 300 -14.85 -26.35 16.50
C LEU A 300 -14.64 -25.04 17.24
N TYR A 301 -14.68 -23.94 16.49
CA TYR A 301 -14.62 -22.57 17.00
C TYR A 301 -15.86 -21.82 16.56
N LEU A 302 -16.58 -21.22 17.50
CA LEU A 302 -17.73 -20.36 17.21
C LEU A 302 -17.27 -18.94 16.88
N LEU A 303 -17.72 -18.43 15.75
CA LEU A 303 -17.40 -17.09 15.28
C LEU A 303 -18.45 -16.08 15.77
N ARG A 304 -17.97 -14.92 16.25
CA ARG A 304 -18.83 -13.75 16.56
C ARG A 304 -18.97 -12.81 15.36
N ALA A 305 -18.07 -12.93 14.39
CA ALA A 305 -17.97 -12.11 13.19
C ALA A 305 -17.22 -12.89 12.10
N PRO A 306 -17.44 -12.58 10.81
CA PRO A 306 -16.73 -13.23 9.71
C PRO A 306 -15.22 -12.97 9.82
N VAL A 307 -14.43 -14.03 9.62
CA VAL A 307 -12.96 -14.00 9.77
C VAL A 307 -12.31 -14.16 8.40
N PRO A 308 -11.20 -13.45 8.11
CA PRO A 308 -10.48 -13.64 6.85
C PRO A 308 -9.96 -15.08 6.73
N SER A 309 -10.11 -15.68 5.55
CA SER A 309 -9.67 -17.06 5.25
C SER A 309 -8.24 -17.34 5.71
N VAL A 310 -7.29 -16.43 5.47
CA VAL A 310 -5.88 -16.60 5.91
C VAL A 310 -5.74 -16.80 7.43
N SER A 311 -6.57 -16.15 8.22
CA SER A 311 -6.54 -16.28 9.69
C SER A 311 -7.02 -17.66 10.12
N VAL A 312 -8.00 -18.20 9.41
CA VAL A 312 -8.60 -19.51 9.66
C VAL A 312 -7.62 -20.63 9.26
N GLU A 313 -6.90 -20.45 8.16
CA GLU A 313 -5.80 -21.34 7.73
C GLU A 313 -4.65 -21.35 8.75
N LEU A 314 -4.23 -20.17 9.23
CA LEU A 314 -3.21 -20.06 10.27
C LEU A 314 -3.67 -20.64 11.61
N LEU A 315 -4.97 -20.59 11.91
CA LEU A 315 -5.54 -21.20 13.11
C LEU A 315 -5.36 -22.73 13.09
N ALA A 316 -5.62 -23.36 11.95
CA ALA A 316 -5.45 -24.80 11.75
C ALA A 316 -3.97 -25.22 11.94
N ILE A 317 -3.06 -24.47 11.31
CA ILE A 317 -1.61 -24.68 11.48
C ILE A 317 -1.18 -24.48 12.93
N ARG A 318 -1.70 -23.46 13.63
CA ARG A 318 -1.40 -23.21 15.05
C ARG A 318 -1.83 -24.38 15.91
N ASP A 319 -3.02 -24.93 15.68
CA ASP A 319 -3.53 -26.04 16.45
C ASP A 319 -2.72 -27.33 16.19
N ALA A 320 -2.33 -27.58 14.93
CA ALA A 320 -1.41 -28.65 14.57
C ALA A 320 -0.05 -28.48 15.27
N THR A 321 0.47 -27.25 15.31
CA THR A 321 1.74 -26.92 15.98
C THR A 321 1.65 -27.18 17.49
N LYS A 322 0.56 -26.79 18.15
CA LYS A 322 0.34 -27.06 19.58
C LYS A 322 0.27 -28.56 19.87
N LEU A 323 -0.47 -29.29 19.03
CA LEU A 323 -0.66 -30.73 19.20
C LEU A 323 0.65 -31.50 19.04
N VAL A 324 1.40 -31.20 17.98
CA VAL A 324 2.73 -31.76 17.75
C VAL A 324 3.70 -31.38 18.87
N SER A 325 3.71 -30.11 19.29
CA SER A 325 4.61 -29.64 20.36
C SER A 325 4.38 -30.42 21.66
N ALA A 326 3.11 -30.68 22.01
CA ALA A 326 2.76 -31.50 23.16
C ALA A 326 3.20 -32.97 22.98
N ALA A 327 3.02 -33.55 21.79
CA ALA A 327 3.43 -34.93 21.50
C ALA A 327 4.96 -35.12 21.49
N CYS A 328 5.71 -34.09 21.06
CA CYS A 328 7.17 -34.11 20.94
C CYS A 328 7.90 -33.47 22.12
N ALA A 329 7.22 -33.15 23.23
CA ALA A 329 7.80 -32.40 24.35
C ALA A 329 9.07 -33.05 24.94
N SER A 330 9.22 -34.38 24.81
CA SER A 330 10.36 -35.15 25.33
C SER A 330 11.33 -35.67 24.26
N SER A 331 11.09 -35.40 22.97
CA SER A 331 11.87 -35.96 21.87
C SER A 331 12.36 -34.87 20.92
N SER A 332 13.65 -34.91 20.54
CA SER A 332 14.24 -34.00 19.55
C SER A 332 13.94 -34.44 18.11
N SER A 333 12.73 -34.92 17.85
CA SER A 333 12.33 -35.47 16.55
C SER A 333 12.05 -34.38 15.52
N PHE A 334 12.16 -34.75 14.24
CA PHE A 334 11.77 -33.87 13.14
C PHE A 334 10.24 -33.93 12.98
N THR A 335 9.58 -32.79 12.82
CA THR A 335 8.14 -32.77 12.54
C THR A 335 7.83 -31.96 11.30
N THR A 336 6.99 -32.52 10.43
CA THR A 336 6.44 -31.84 9.26
C THR A 336 4.95 -31.57 9.44
N ILE A 337 4.51 -30.33 9.23
CA ILE A 337 3.10 -29.96 9.10
C ILE A 337 2.82 -29.63 7.64
N ARG A 338 1.74 -30.17 7.09
CA ARG A 338 1.32 -29.95 5.70
C ARG A 338 -0.03 -29.28 5.60
N THR A 339 -0.11 -28.29 4.72
CA THR A 339 -1.31 -27.49 4.41
C THR A 339 -1.38 -27.23 2.91
N ASP A 340 -2.58 -27.06 2.37
CA ASP A 340 -2.80 -26.60 0.99
C ASP A 340 -2.88 -25.07 0.83
N SER A 341 -2.81 -24.34 1.94
CA SER A 341 -2.95 -22.89 1.95
C SER A 341 -1.66 -22.16 1.59
N THR A 342 -1.58 -21.71 0.33
CA THR A 342 -0.45 -20.86 -0.12
C THR A 342 -0.41 -19.50 0.57
N SER A 343 -1.56 -18.99 1.04
CA SER A 343 -1.65 -17.70 1.73
C SER A 343 -1.08 -17.79 3.14
N ALA A 344 -1.38 -18.86 3.88
CA ALA A 344 -0.79 -19.11 5.20
C ALA A 344 0.73 -19.28 5.14
N ILE A 345 1.24 -20.02 4.15
CA ILE A 345 2.68 -20.17 3.92
C ILE A 345 3.36 -18.82 3.64
N LYS A 346 2.72 -17.94 2.87
CA LYS A 346 3.23 -16.58 2.63
C LYS A 346 3.24 -15.73 3.90
N GLU A 347 2.22 -15.85 4.75
CA GLU A 347 2.19 -15.15 6.04
C GLU A 347 3.27 -15.65 7.00
N LEU A 348 3.50 -16.96 7.08
CA LEU A 348 4.54 -17.56 7.94
C LEU A 348 5.97 -17.16 7.56
N ARG A 349 6.18 -16.71 6.32
CA ARG A 349 7.46 -16.15 5.85
C ARG A 349 7.68 -14.70 6.27
N LYS A 350 6.65 -14.00 6.76
CA LYS A 350 6.78 -12.62 7.23
C LYS A 350 7.36 -12.61 8.63
N VAL A 351 8.36 -11.76 8.83
CA VAL A 351 8.95 -11.46 10.15
C VAL A 351 8.30 -10.22 10.77
N TYR A 352 7.98 -9.23 9.94
CA TYR A 352 7.35 -7.97 10.34
C TYR A 352 5.90 -7.92 9.88
N ASN A 353 5.02 -7.36 10.72
CA ASN A 353 3.57 -7.30 10.49
C ASN A 353 2.95 -8.67 10.15
N ALA A 354 3.50 -9.74 10.74
CA ALA A 354 2.93 -11.06 10.64
C ALA A 354 1.60 -11.11 11.39
N HIS A 355 0.67 -11.90 10.89
CA HIS A 355 -0.59 -12.14 11.58
C HIS A 355 -0.36 -12.68 13.01
N THR A 356 -1.24 -12.37 13.97
CA THR A 356 -1.09 -12.78 15.38
C THR A 356 -0.87 -14.29 15.53
N PHE A 357 -1.65 -15.10 14.82
CA PHE A 357 -1.47 -16.55 14.77
C PHE A 357 -0.10 -17.00 14.22
N ALA A 358 0.48 -16.30 13.25
CA ALA A 358 1.83 -16.61 12.77
C ALA A 358 2.90 -16.34 13.86
N GLY A 359 2.73 -15.26 14.63
CA GLY A 359 3.57 -14.97 15.80
C GLY A 359 3.42 -16.02 16.90
N ASP A 360 2.20 -16.51 17.16
CA ASP A 360 1.96 -17.59 18.11
C ASP A 360 2.61 -18.90 17.67
N ILE A 361 2.53 -19.24 16.38
CA ILE A 361 3.21 -20.41 15.80
C ILE A 361 4.71 -20.28 16.04
N GLN A 362 5.33 -19.14 15.72
CA GLN A 362 6.77 -18.90 15.98
C GLN A 362 7.13 -19.07 17.47
N ARG A 363 6.26 -18.65 18.39
CA ARG A 363 6.49 -18.82 19.84
C ARG A 363 6.45 -20.27 20.28
N ILE A 364 5.46 -21.01 19.82
CA ILE A 364 5.33 -22.43 20.14
C ILE A 364 6.53 -23.20 19.58
N THR A 365 6.94 -22.91 18.35
CA THR A 365 8.04 -23.61 17.69
C THR A 365 9.41 -23.24 18.27
N ALA A 366 9.59 -22.02 18.78
CA ALA A 366 10.82 -21.62 19.49
C ALA A 366 11.05 -22.44 20.77
N GLN A 367 9.97 -22.83 21.46
CA GLN A 367 10.01 -23.64 22.69
C GLN A 367 10.18 -25.14 22.42
N MET A 368 10.02 -25.59 21.18
CA MET A 368 10.16 -27.00 20.83
C MET A 368 11.63 -27.44 20.76
N PRO A 369 11.98 -28.61 21.33
CA PRO A 369 13.34 -29.16 21.26
C PRO A 369 13.71 -29.68 19.87
N GLY A 370 12.72 -30.08 19.06
CA GLY A 370 12.89 -30.61 17.71
C GLY A 370 12.82 -29.57 16.60
N GLN A 371 13.18 -29.99 15.37
CA GLN A 371 13.01 -29.19 14.18
C GLN A 371 11.60 -29.38 13.61
N ILE A 372 10.92 -28.27 13.35
CA ILE A 372 9.59 -28.27 12.73
C ILE A 372 9.63 -27.58 11.37
N ARG A 373 8.96 -28.18 10.38
CA ARG A 373 8.82 -27.64 9.04
C ARG A 373 7.36 -27.62 8.61
N ILE A 374 6.92 -26.52 8.03
CA ILE A 374 5.59 -26.32 7.48
C ILE A 374 5.72 -26.25 5.97
N GLN A 375 5.07 -27.20 5.28
CA GLN A 375 5.18 -27.37 3.83
C GLN A 375 3.82 -27.24 3.16
N TRP A 376 3.85 -26.62 1.99
CA TRP A 376 2.69 -26.57 1.11
C TRP A 376 2.53 -27.87 0.32
N ILE A 377 1.31 -28.35 0.20
CA ILE A 377 0.93 -29.44 -0.71
C ILE A 377 -0.24 -29.01 -1.60
N PRO A 378 -0.39 -29.56 -2.82
CA PRO A 378 -1.58 -29.34 -3.61
C PRO A 378 -2.78 -30.04 -2.97
N ARG A 379 -3.92 -29.36 -2.99
CA ARG A 379 -5.21 -29.92 -2.56
C ARG A 379 -5.54 -31.21 -3.32
N ASP A 380 -6.27 -32.11 -2.68
CA ASP A 380 -6.78 -33.38 -3.24
C ASP A 380 -5.72 -34.37 -3.74
N THR A 381 -4.47 -34.24 -3.30
CA THR A 381 -3.39 -35.14 -3.76
C THR A 381 -3.08 -36.27 -2.78
N ILE A 382 -3.08 -35.99 -1.47
CA ILE A 382 -2.65 -36.94 -0.44
C ILE A 382 -3.86 -37.42 0.36
N SER A 383 -4.00 -38.73 0.53
CA SER A 383 -5.12 -39.36 1.25
C SER A 383 -5.31 -38.81 2.68
N ALA A 384 -4.22 -38.63 3.42
CA ALA A 384 -4.25 -38.06 4.77
C ALA A 384 -4.73 -36.60 4.80
N HIS A 385 -4.42 -35.81 3.76
CA HIS A 385 -4.96 -34.44 3.64
C HIS A 385 -6.43 -34.46 3.25
N ILE A 386 -6.84 -35.33 2.33
CA ILE A 386 -8.26 -35.51 1.95
C ILE A 386 -9.08 -35.93 3.17
N GLN A 387 -8.52 -36.79 4.03
CA GLN A 387 -9.14 -37.15 5.29
C GLN A 387 -9.28 -35.94 6.22
N ALA A 388 -8.26 -35.07 6.28
CA ALA A 388 -8.32 -33.84 7.06
C ALA A 388 -9.44 -32.91 6.54
N ASP A 389 -9.47 -32.62 5.23
CA ASP A 389 -10.50 -31.82 4.55
C ASP A 389 -11.90 -32.38 4.83
N THR A 390 -12.11 -33.67 4.58
CA THR A 390 -13.40 -34.34 4.81
C THR A 390 -13.85 -34.24 6.26
N ALA A 391 -12.92 -34.39 7.21
CA ALA A 391 -13.22 -34.29 8.65
C ALA A 391 -13.57 -32.87 9.12
N THR A 392 -13.23 -31.83 8.34
CA THR A 392 -13.73 -30.46 8.61
C THR A 392 -15.20 -30.27 8.21
N HIS A 393 -15.70 -31.12 7.31
CA HIS A 393 -17.06 -31.08 6.78
C HIS A 393 -18.00 -32.11 7.42
N SER A 394 -17.47 -33.11 8.12
CA SER A 394 -18.29 -34.04 8.89
C SER A 394 -18.97 -33.32 10.05
N GLU A 395 -20.29 -33.47 10.17
CA GLU A 395 -21.07 -32.95 11.29
C GLU A 395 -20.47 -33.44 12.62
N LEU A 396 -19.82 -32.53 13.36
CA LEU A 396 -19.38 -32.84 14.70
C LEU A 396 -20.63 -33.11 15.57
N PRO A 397 -20.66 -34.19 16.37
CA PRO A 397 -21.75 -34.40 17.30
C PRO A 397 -21.85 -33.18 18.22
N ARG A 398 -23.03 -32.55 18.25
CA ARG A 398 -23.34 -31.45 19.17
C ARG A 398 -23.20 -31.99 20.60
N ILE A 399 -22.07 -31.72 21.23
CA ILE A 399 -21.94 -31.90 22.68
C ILE A 399 -22.75 -30.76 23.31
N LEU A 400 -23.86 -31.12 23.95
CA LEU A 400 -24.73 -30.25 24.75
C LEU A 400 -24.02 -29.73 25.99
#